data_AF-A0A7C4T592-F1
#
_entry.id   AF-A0A7C4T592-F1
#
_cell.length_a   1.000
_cell.length_b   1.000
_cell.length_c   1.000
_cell.angle_alpha   90.00
_cell.angle_beta   90.00
_cell.angle_gamma   90.00
#
_symmetry.space_group_name_H-M   'P 1'
#
loop_
_entity.id
_entity.type
_entity.pdbx_description
1 polymer ?
#
loop_
_entity_poly.entity_id
_entity_poly.type
_entity_poly.pdbx_seq_one_letter_code
_entity_poly.pdbx_strand_id
1 'polypeptide(L)'
;MTVDTKKLLDEMLAKKAKGQLTAKDRYTIPVQDMPAQDPGVRTGNVREVAIGYTAEQARLEALRCLQCPTAPCIEGCPVRIDIKGFIAAIADG
;
A
#
# COMPACT_ATOMS: atom_id res chain seq x y z
N MET A 1 13.54 7.82 -6.34
CA MET A 1 14.12 8.00 -4.99
C MET A 1 13.82 6.72 -4.23
N THR A 2 14.80 5.85 -4.06
CA THR A 2 14.61 4.58 -3.35
C THR A 2 14.54 4.87 -1.86
N VAL A 3 13.37 5.25 -1.38
CA VAL A 3 13.08 5.15 0.04
C VAL A 3 13.23 3.68 0.38
N ASP A 4 14.08 3.38 1.35
CA ASP A 4 14.19 2.03 1.88
C ASP A 4 12.82 1.65 2.48
N THR A 5 12.02 0.93 1.69
CA THR A 5 10.64 0.55 2.02
C THR A 5 10.56 -0.13 3.37
N LYS A 6 11.56 -0.97 3.70
CA LYS A 6 11.60 -1.69 4.97
C LYS A 6 11.81 -0.73 6.12
N LYS A 7 12.81 0.16 6.02
CA LYS A 7 13.07 1.17 7.06
C LYS A 7 11.86 2.07 7.29
N LEU A 8 11.25 2.58 6.22
CA LEU A 8 10.06 3.44 6.36
C LEU A 8 8.87 2.68 6.94
N LEU A 9 8.66 1.43 6.54
CA LEU A 9 7.61 0.58 7.11
C LEU A 9 7.82 0.41 8.63
N ASP A 10 9.03 0.09 9.07
CA ASP A 10 9.35 -0.10 10.49
C ASP A 10 9.08 1.18 11.30
N GLU A 11 9.46 2.35 10.77
CA GLU A 11 9.19 3.65 11.38
C GLU A 11 7.68 3.92 11.52
N MET A 12 6.90 3.65 10.48
CA MET A 12 5.44 3.86 10.50
C MET A 12 4.74 2.86 11.42
N LEU A 13 5.17 1.61 11.46
CA LEU A 13 4.66 0.58 12.37
C LEU A 13 4.97 0.93 13.83
N ALA A 14 6.17 1.46 14.12
CA ALA A 14 6.52 1.92 15.46
C ALA A 14 5.64 3.08 15.92
N LYS A 15 5.33 4.05 15.03
CA LYS A 15 4.35 5.12 15.32
C LYS A 15 2.95 4.56 15.56
N LYS A 16 2.50 3.60 14.73
CA LYS A 16 1.20 2.95 14.85
C LYS A 16 1.05 2.20 16.18
N ALA A 17 2.06 1.42 16.58
CA ALA A 17 2.07 0.69 17.84
C ALA A 17 1.97 1.60 19.07
N LYS A 18 2.50 2.83 18.98
CA LYS A 18 2.38 3.86 20.02
C LYS A 18 1.07 4.65 19.96
N GLY A 19 0.17 4.36 19.02
CA GLY A 19 -1.06 5.12 18.80
C GLY A 19 -0.83 6.53 18.24
N GLN A 20 0.33 6.79 17.64
CA GLN A 20 0.77 8.13 17.21
C GLN A 20 0.70 8.33 15.69
N LEU A 21 0.22 7.33 14.93
CA LEU A 21 0.12 7.45 13.47
C LEU A 21 -1.08 8.33 13.08
N THR A 22 -0.82 9.58 12.70
CA THR A 22 -1.85 10.56 12.34
C THR A 22 -2.20 10.54 10.85
N ALA A 23 -3.31 11.16 10.45
CA ALA A 23 -3.64 11.35 9.03
C ALA A 23 -2.54 12.12 8.27
N LYS A 24 -1.90 13.10 8.93
CA LYS A 24 -0.79 13.86 8.34
C LYS A 24 0.41 12.96 8.05
N ASP A 25 0.76 12.05 8.96
CA ASP A 25 1.83 11.08 8.74
C ASP A 25 1.51 10.18 7.53
N ARG A 26 0.27 9.72 7.39
CA ARG A 26 -0.14 8.84 6.28
C ARG A 26 0.02 9.50 4.91
N TYR A 27 -0.24 10.80 4.80
CA TYR A 27 -0.02 11.56 3.56
C TYR A 27 1.46 11.68 3.18
N THR A 28 2.38 11.54 4.13
CA THR A 28 3.82 11.61 3.86
C THR A 28 4.42 10.29 3.37
N ILE A 29 3.72 9.17 3.56
CA ILE A 29 4.15 7.88 3.04
C ILE A 29 4.04 7.93 1.51
N PRO A 30 5.11 7.75 0.73
CA PRO A 30 5.03 7.77 -0.73
C PRO A 30 4.27 6.55 -1.26
N VAL A 31 3.63 6.70 -2.42
CA VAL A 31 3.06 5.56 -3.15
C VAL A 31 4.17 4.54 -3.41
N GLN A 32 3.90 3.26 -3.18
CA GLN A 32 4.84 2.21 -3.54
C GLN A 32 4.79 1.95 -5.04
N ASP A 33 5.94 2.02 -5.71
CA ASP A 33 6.01 1.72 -7.14
C ASP A 33 5.71 0.23 -7.37
N MET A 34 4.80 -0.07 -8.29
CA MET A 34 4.46 -1.44 -8.68
C MET A 34 5.64 -2.08 -9.41
N PRO A 35 6.26 -3.14 -8.86
CA PRO A 35 7.27 -3.89 -9.57
C PRO A 35 6.72 -4.40 -10.91
N ALA A 36 7.52 -4.25 -11.96
CA ALA A 36 7.13 -4.65 -13.30
C ALA A 36 8.31 -5.27 -14.05
N GLN A 37 8.00 -6.12 -15.02
CA GLN A 37 9.00 -6.66 -15.95
C GLN A 37 9.70 -5.53 -16.72
N ASP A 38 10.99 -5.72 -16.96
CA ASP A 38 11.79 -4.86 -17.82
C ASP A 38 11.14 -4.73 -19.22
N PRO A 39 11.03 -3.51 -19.79
CA PRO A 39 10.43 -3.30 -21.10
C PRO A 39 11.07 -4.11 -22.23
N GLY A 40 12.39 -4.32 -22.22
CA GLY A 40 13.10 -5.09 -23.24
C GLY A 40 12.82 -6.59 -23.16
N VAL A 41 12.51 -7.09 -21.96
CA VAL A 41 12.17 -8.51 -21.74
C VAL A 41 10.70 -8.79 -22.05
N ARG A 42 9.78 -7.91 -21.63
CA ARG A 42 8.32 -8.15 -21.72
C ARG A 42 7.75 -8.07 -23.14
N THR A 43 8.50 -7.52 -24.10
CA THR A 43 8.09 -7.51 -25.52
C THR A 43 8.22 -8.89 -26.18
N GLY A 44 9.05 -9.78 -25.60
CA GLY A 44 9.31 -11.12 -26.13
C GLY A 44 8.53 -12.25 -25.46
N ASN A 45 7.58 -11.94 -24.57
CA ASN A 45 6.82 -12.96 -23.84
C ASN A 45 5.40 -12.48 -23.47
N VAL A 46 4.55 -13.41 -23.02
CA VAL A 46 3.14 -13.14 -22.60
C VAL A 46 2.92 -13.32 -21.10
N ARG A 47 3.99 -13.28 -20.30
CA ARG A 47 3.89 -13.37 -18.84
C ARG A 47 3.41 -12.04 -18.26
N GLU A 48 2.87 -12.09 -17.05
CA GLU A 48 2.33 -10.93 -16.34
C GLU A 48 3.36 -9.79 -16.20
N VAL A 49 3.02 -8.60 -16.65
CA VAL A 49 3.93 -7.45 -16.64
C VAL A 49 4.08 -6.86 -15.25
N ALA A 50 2.99 -6.63 -14.53
CA ALA A 50 3.00 -6.11 -13.17
C ALA A 50 3.12 -7.28 -12.19
N ILE A 51 4.29 -7.47 -11.61
CA ILE A 51 4.61 -8.67 -10.83
C ILE A 51 4.17 -8.58 -9.37
N GLY A 52 3.43 -7.52 -9.01
CA GLY A 52 2.86 -7.31 -7.68
C GLY A 52 3.84 -6.73 -6.67
N TYR A 53 3.29 -6.19 -5.59
CA TYR A 53 4.06 -5.67 -4.46
C TYR A 53 4.73 -6.79 -3.65
N THR A 54 5.88 -6.50 -3.05
CA THR A 54 6.38 -7.31 -1.93
C THR A 54 5.48 -7.16 -0.71
N ALA A 55 5.62 -8.05 0.27
CA ALA A 55 4.87 -7.95 1.53
C ALA A 55 5.11 -6.60 2.22
N GLU A 56 6.36 -6.12 2.25
CA GLU A 56 6.69 -4.82 2.85
C GLU A 56 6.05 -3.66 2.09
N GLN A 57 6.10 -3.68 0.76
CA GLN A 57 5.44 -2.67 -0.08
C GLN A 57 3.93 -2.67 0.13
N ALA A 58 3.29 -3.84 0.15
CA ALA A 58 1.85 -3.97 0.36
C ALA A 58 1.42 -3.40 1.73
N ARG A 59 2.18 -3.72 2.79
CA ARG A 59 1.92 -3.19 4.14
C ARG A 59 2.14 -1.67 4.20
N LEU A 60 3.18 -1.17 3.55
CA LEU A 60 3.47 0.27 3.53
C LEU A 60 2.43 1.05 2.73
N GLU A 61 1.98 0.53 1.58
CA GLU A 61 0.88 1.14 0.81
C GLU A 61 -0.42 1.10 1.60
N ALA A 62 -0.71 0.01 2.32
CA ALA A 62 -1.88 -0.08 3.19
C ALA A 62 -1.88 0.96 4.32
N LEU A 63 -0.71 1.33 4.85
CA LEU A 63 -0.58 2.39 5.85
C LEU A 63 -0.93 3.80 5.31
N ARG A 64 -0.97 4.02 4.00
CA ARG A 64 -1.46 5.29 3.41
C ARG A 64 -2.96 5.48 3.56
N CYS A 65 -3.73 4.41 3.73
CA CYS A 65 -5.18 4.49 3.87
C CYS A 65 -5.57 5.27 5.14
N LEU A 66 -6.35 6.34 4.97
CA LEU A 66 -6.74 7.23 6.06
C LEU A 66 -7.82 6.65 7.00
N GLN A 67 -8.37 5.48 6.65
CA GLN A 67 -9.53 4.91 7.35
C GLN A 67 -10.72 5.88 7.41
N CYS A 68 -10.98 6.57 6.28
CA CYS A 68 -12.03 7.59 6.15
C CYS A 68 -13.38 7.12 6.73
N PRO A 69 -14.06 7.91 7.57
CA PRO A 69 -15.36 7.54 8.12
C PRO A 69 -16.42 7.27 7.03
N THR A 70 -16.46 8.12 6.00
CA THR A 70 -17.43 8.05 4.89
C THR A 70 -17.10 7.00 3.85
N ALA A 71 -15.86 6.46 3.83
CA ALA A 71 -15.44 5.36 2.97
C ALA A 71 -15.89 5.45 1.48
N PRO A 72 -15.64 6.56 0.75
CA PRO A 72 -16.12 6.72 -0.62
C PRO A 72 -15.58 5.66 -1.59
N CYS A 73 -14.45 5.02 -1.25
CA CYS A 73 -13.92 3.88 -1.99
C CYS A 73 -14.89 2.67 -2.02
N ILE A 74 -15.60 2.41 -0.92
CA ILE A 74 -16.58 1.31 -0.83
C ILE A 74 -17.82 1.65 -1.66
N GLU A 75 -18.28 2.90 -1.61
CA GLU A 75 -19.41 3.38 -2.42
C GLU A 75 -19.11 3.33 -3.92
N GLY A 76 -17.87 3.64 -4.32
CA GLY A 76 -17.42 3.59 -5.71
C GLY A 76 -17.19 2.17 -6.24
N CYS A 77 -17.11 1.17 -5.37
CA CYS A 77 -16.96 -0.23 -5.78
C CYS A 77 -18.34 -0.80 -6.20
N PRO A 78 -18.52 -1.30 -7.45
CA PRO A 78 -19.81 -1.83 -7.91
C PRO A 78 -20.36 -2.98 -7.06
N VAL A 79 -19.47 -3.70 -6.38
CA VAL A 79 -19.78 -4.84 -5.51
C VAL A 79 -19.54 -4.54 -4.03
N ARG A 80 -19.28 -3.28 -3.66
CA ARG A 80 -19.14 -2.79 -2.28
C ARG A 80 -18.20 -3.64 -1.40
N ILE A 81 -17.03 -3.98 -1.92
CA ILE A 81 -15.99 -4.67 -1.14
C ILE A 81 -15.66 -3.82 0.10
N ASP A 82 -15.44 -4.49 1.24
CA ASP A 82 -14.94 -3.84 2.46
C ASP A 82 -13.46 -3.45 2.31
N ILE A 83 -13.22 -2.39 1.52
CA ILE A 83 -11.89 -1.87 1.21
C ILE A 83 -11.18 -1.39 2.47
N LYS A 84 -11.92 -0.82 3.43
CA LYS A 84 -11.33 -0.36 4.69
C LYS A 84 -10.84 -1.52 5.53
N GLY A 85 -11.67 -2.57 5.67
CA GLY A 85 -11.38 -3.73 6.49
C GLY A 85 -10.16 -4.49 5.99
N PHE A 86 -10.13 -4.88 4.71
CA PHE A 86 -9.00 -5.68 4.22
C PHE A 86 -7.70 -4.87 4.17
N ILE A 87 -7.75 -3.56 3.87
CA ILE A 87 -6.53 -2.72 3.91
C ILE A 87 -6.00 -2.59 5.35
N ALA A 88 -6.88 -2.48 6.34
CA ALA A 88 -6.46 -2.48 7.74
C ALA A 88 -5.76 -3.80 8.12
N ALA A 89 -6.33 -4.94 7.72
CA ALA A 89 -5.73 -6.25 7.95
C ALA A 89 -4.35 -6.39 7.28
N ILE A 90 -4.19 -5.92 6.04
CA ILE A 90 -2.88 -5.89 5.37
C ILE A 90 -1.88 -5.04 6.16
N ALA A 91 -2.26 -3.83 6.58
CA ALA A 91 -1.37 -2.97 7.35
C ALA A 91 -0.91 -3.61 8.68
N ASP A 92 -1.77 -4.42 9.30
CA ASP A 92 -1.49 -5.12 10.56
C ASP A 92 -0.50 -6.27 10.36
N GLY A 93 -0.61 -6.99 9.25
CA GLY A 93 0.27 -8.12 8.89
C GLY A 93 -0.31 -9.44 9.33
#